data_AF-A0A0R1JQV8-F1
#
_entry.id   AF-A0A0R1JQV8-F1
#
_cell.length_a   1.000
_cell.length_b   1.000
_cell.length_c   1.000
_cell.angle_alpha   90.00
_cell.angle_beta   90.00
_cell.angle_gamma   90.00
#
_symmetry.space_group_name_H-M   'P 1'
#
loop_
_entity.id
_entity.type
_entity.pdbx_description
1 polymer ?
#
loop_
_entity_poly.entity_id
_entity_poly.type
_entity_poly.pdbx_seq_one_letter_code
_entity_poly.pdbx_strand_id
1 'polypeptide(L)'
;MAILEIGPLADWAEATAELLAVCVALFLPYYTDYQKKKHQRRNLKIVLQELVQAALEQRPDSVKTLDIFIKVSFLGNRDSANDELLMVGSHMVSLFEDTALDRQATQQEVVRLMAQLGLSVTEPVVAD
;
A
#
# COMPACT_ATOMS: atom_id res chain seq x y z
N MET A 1 18.28 -59.17 -14.85
CA MET A 1 16.90 -58.71 -15.06
C MET A 1 16.69 -57.45 -14.22
N ALA A 2 16.42 -56.33 -14.89
CA ALA A 2 15.87 -55.06 -14.39
C ALA A 2 16.66 -54.19 -13.36
N ILE A 3 17.81 -53.66 -13.75
CA ILE A 3 18.34 -52.40 -13.15
C ILE A 3 18.59 -51.31 -14.23
N LEU A 4 18.83 -51.71 -15.49
CA LEU A 4 19.18 -50.80 -16.58
C LEU A 4 18.02 -49.95 -17.13
N GLU A 5 16.77 -50.25 -16.77
CA GLU A 5 15.59 -49.53 -17.31
C GLU A 5 14.99 -48.47 -16.37
N ILE A 6 15.47 -48.37 -15.12
CA ILE A 6 15.09 -47.29 -14.18
C ILE A 6 16.06 -46.10 -14.28
N GLY A 7 17.30 -46.32 -14.72
CA GLY A 7 18.36 -45.30 -14.81
C GLY A 7 18.00 -44.09 -15.69
N PRO A 8 17.52 -44.27 -16.93
CA PRO A 8 17.24 -43.13 -17.80
C PRO A 8 16.10 -42.26 -17.27
N LEU A 9 15.01 -42.86 -16.79
CA LEU A 9 13.87 -42.11 -16.25
C LEU A 9 14.23 -41.35 -14.97
N ALA A 10 15.08 -41.94 -14.11
CA ALA A 10 15.60 -41.28 -12.92
C ALA A 10 16.51 -40.09 -13.28
N ASP A 11 17.40 -40.25 -14.27
CA ASP A 11 18.28 -39.17 -14.75
C ASP A 11 17.47 -38.02 -15.38
N TRP A 12 16.41 -38.32 -16.14
CA TRP A 12 15.49 -37.30 -16.67
C TRP A 12 14.72 -36.60 -15.54
N ALA A 13 14.29 -37.34 -14.51
CA ALA A 13 13.62 -36.75 -13.36
C ALA A 13 14.58 -35.82 -12.59
N GLU A 14 15.82 -36.22 -12.37
CA GLU A 14 16.86 -35.40 -11.73
C GLU A 14 17.17 -34.14 -12.53
N ALA A 15 17.40 -34.27 -13.84
CA ALA A 15 17.66 -33.12 -14.71
C ALA A 15 16.48 -32.14 -14.76
N THR A 16 15.24 -32.63 -14.77
CA THR A 16 14.05 -31.77 -14.70
C THR A 16 13.91 -31.09 -13.34
N ALA A 17 14.22 -31.79 -12.24
CA ALA A 17 14.20 -31.23 -10.90
C ALA A 17 15.27 -30.15 -10.73
N GLU A 18 16.48 -30.37 -11.26
CA GLU A 18 17.57 -29.39 -11.25
C GLU A 18 17.18 -28.15 -12.06
N LEU A 19 16.65 -28.33 -13.28
CA LEU A 19 16.18 -27.21 -14.09
C LEU A 19 15.07 -26.42 -13.37
N LEU A 20 14.11 -27.10 -12.76
CA LEU A 20 13.05 -26.45 -11.98
C LEU A 20 13.61 -25.72 -10.76
N ALA A 21 14.57 -26.28 -10.04
CA ALA A 21 15.22 -25.64 -8.91
C ALA A 21 15.93 -24.35 -9.33
N VAL A 22 16.65 -24.38 -10.46
CA VAL A 22 17.29 -23.20 -11.04
C VAL A 22 16.25 -22.16 -11.45
N CYS A 23 15.17 -22.57 -12.13
CA CYS A 23 14.08 -21.67 -12.50
C CYS A 23 13.44 -21.02 -11.25
N VAL A 24 13.11 -21.80 -10.23
CA VAL A 24 12.53 -21.27 -8.98
C VAL A 24 13.52 -20.32 -8.31
N ALA A 25 14.81 -20.65 -8.21
CA ALA A 25 15.81 -19.77 -7.61
C ALA A 25 15.94 -18.43 -8.34
N LEU A 26 15.79 -18.41 -9.67
CA LEU A 26 15.84 -17.19 -10.48
C LEU A 26 14.57 -16.33 -10.32
N PHE A 27 13.39 -16.95 -10.25
CA PHE A 27 12.11 -16.21 -10.28
C PHE A 27 11.49 -15.98 -8.90
N LEU A 28 11.86 -16.74 -7.87
CA LEU A 28 11.36 -16.57 -6.51
C LEU A 28 11.60 -15.16 -5.96
N PRO A 29 12.80 -14.55 -6.08
CA PRO A 29 13.05 -13.20 -5.58
C PRO A 29 12.08 -12.18 -6.18
N TYR A 30 11.87 -12.27 -7.50
CA TYR A 30 10.95 -11.38 -8.22
C TYR A 30 9.51 -11.52 -7.72
N TYR A 31 9.04 -12.75 -7.55
CA TYR A 31 7.70 -13.01 -7.03
C TYR A 31 7.54 -12.49 -5.58
N THR A 32 8.55 -12.70 -4.74
CA THR A 32 8.52 -12.22 -3.35
C THR A 32 8.49 -10.69 -3.27
N ASP A 33 9.25 -10.01 -4.12
CA ASP A 33 9.25 -8.54 -4.19
C ASP A 33 7.91 -8.00 -4.68
N TYR A 34 7.31 -8.64 -5.68
CA TYR A 34 5.98 -8.28 -6.17
C TYR A 34 4.92 -8.38 -5.07
N GLN A 35 4.88 -9.50 -4.34
CA GLN A 35 3.95 -9.68 -3.22
C GLN A 35 4.20 -8.66 -2.12
N LYS A 36 5.47 -8.39 -1.78
CA LYS A 36 5.85 -7.40 -0.77
C LYS A 36 5.35 -6.00 -1.14
N LYS A 37 5.58 -5.56 -2.38
CA LYS A 37 5.08 -4.26 -2.89
C LYS A 37 3.56 -4.17 -2.81
N LYS A 38 2.86 -5.23 -3.25
CA LYS A 38 1.39 -5.30 -3.17
C LYS A 38 0.89 -5.18 -1.73
N HIS A 39 1.50 -5.89 -0.78
CA HIS A 39 1.14 -5.83 0.63
C HIS A 39 1.44 -4.46 1.24
N GLN A 40 2.59 -3.87 0.95
CA GLN A 40 2.97 -2.54 1.41
C GLN A 40 1.96 -1.48 0.93
N ARG A 41 1.62 -1.49 -0.37
CA ARG A 41 0.64 -0.55 -0.93
C ARG A 41 -0.74 -0.71 -0.32
N ARG A 42 -1.19 -1.96 -0.08
CA ARG A 42 -2.45 -2.23 0.60
C ARG A 42 -2.45 -1.68 2.02
N ASN A 43 -1.38 -1.94 2.79
CA ASN A 43 -1.28 -1.47 4.16
C ASN A 43 -1.23 0.06 4.22
N LEU A 44 -0.50 0.69 3.30
CA LEU A 44 -0.43 2.15 3.17
C LEU A 44 -1.83 2.76 2.93
N LYS A 45 -2.63 2.16 2.04
CA LYS A 45 -4.03 2.55 1.79
C LYS A 45 -4.90 2.46 3.04
N ILE A 46 -4.81 1.35 3.77
CA ILE A 46 -5.61 1.10 4.97
C ILE A 46 -5.26 2.14 6.04
N VAL A 47 -3.98 2.31 6.34
CA VAL A 47 -3.55 3.26 7.39
C VAL A 47 -3.88 4.70 6.99
N LEU A 48 -3.70 5.08 5.72
CA LEU A 48 -4.12 6.39 5.24
C LEU A 48 -5.61 6.62 5.49
N GLN A 49 -6.45 5.65 5.12
CA GLN A 49 -7.90 5.74 5.28
C GLN A 49 -8.30 5.89 6.76
N GLU A 50 -7.69 5.12 7.65
CA GLU A 50 -7.94 5.20 9.10
C GLU A 50 -7.53 6.56 9.68
N LEU A 51 -6.37 7.08 9.30
CA LEU A 51 -5.85 8.36 9.81
C LEU A 51 -6.66 9.55 9.27
N VAL A 52 -7.06 9.50 8.00
CA VAL A 52 -7.94 10.52 7.41
C VAL A 52 -9.33 10.48 8.07
N GLN A 53 -9.89 9.30 8.31
CA GLN A 53 -11.15 9.16 9.06
C GLN A 53 -11.02 9.77 10.47
N ALA A 54 -9.94 9.47 11.18
CA ALA A 54 -9.68 10.05 12.51
C ALA A 54 -9.55 11.59 12.47
N ALA A 55 -8.97 12.14 11.41
CA ALA A 55 -8.86 13.58 11.19
C ALA A 55 -10.22 14.23 10.91
N LEU A 56 -11.06 13.61 10.09
CA LEU A 56 -12.43 14.07 9.83
C LEU A 56 -13.30 14.03 11.09
N GLU A 57 -13.13 13.01 11.94
CA GLU A 57 -13.79 12.87 13.24
C GLU A 57 -13.23 13.81 14.32
N GLN A 58 -12.23 14.62 14.00
CA GLN A 58 -11.59 15.55 14.95
C GLN A 58 -11.03 14.87 16.19
N ARG A 59 -10.54 13.63 16.05
CA ARG A 59 -9.83 12.97 17.16
C ARG A 59 -8.57 13.78 17.52
N PRO A 60 -8.18 13.82 18.81
CA PRO A 60 -7.00 14.55 19.24
C PRO A 60 -5.75 14.06 18.49
N ASP A 61 -4.89 15.01 18.11
CA ASP A 61 -3.62 14.77 17.39
C ASP A 61 -3.71 14.01 16.06
N SER A 62 -4.92 13.80 15.52
CA SER A 62 -5.15 13.01 14.30
C SER A 62 -4.47 13.59 13.06
N VAL A 63 -4.61 14.90 12.82
CA VAL A 63 -3.98 15.62 11.70
C VAL A 63 -2.45 15.54 11.80
N LYS A 64 -1.89 15.76 13.00
CA LYS A 64 -0.45 15.65 13.24
C LYS A 64 0.07 14.23 13.04
N THR A 65 -0.71 13.23 13.45
CA THR A 65 -0.37 11.82 13.25
C THR A 65 -0.38 11.46 11.77
N LEU A 66 -1.37 11.95 11.02
CA LEU A 66 -1.44 11.83 9.56
C LEU A 66 -0.22 12.47 8.89
N ASP A 67 0.14 13.70 9.26
CA ASP A 67 1.31 14.41 8.73
C ASP A 67 2.62 13.63 8.95
N ILE A 68 2.87 13.18 10.19
CA ILE A 68 4.05 12.37 10.51
C ILE A 68 4.05 11.07 9.69
N PHE A 69 2.92 10.39 9.61
CA PHE A 69 2.79 9.15 8.85
C PHE A 69 3.14 9.35 7.38
N ILE A 70 2.63 10.41 6.74
CA ILE A 70 2.93 10.73 5.34
C ILE A 70 4.42 11.03 5.17
N LYS A 71 5.01 11.88 6.02
CA LYS A 71 6.44 12.22 5.96
C LYS A 71 7.34 10.99 6.12
N VAL A 72 7.06 10.14 7.10
CA VAL A 72 7.82 8.90 7.33
C VAL A 72 7.66 7.93 6.15
N SER A 73 6.43 7.79 5.64
CA SER A 73 6.14 6.91 4.50
C SER A 73 6.83 7.39 3.22
N PHE A 74 6.91 8.70 3.00
CA PHE A 74 7.62 9.30 1.88
C PHE A 74 9.12 9.03 1.93
N LEU A 75 9.76 9.23 3.09
CA LEU A 75 11.19 8.94 3.27
C LEU A 75 11.53 7.45 3.08
N GLY A 76 10.59 6.57 3.41
CA GLY A 76 10.73 5.13 3.24
C GLY A 76 10.28 4.61 1.87
N ASN A 77 9.65 5.44 1.02
CA ASN A 77 9.05 4.97 -0.21
C ASN A 77 10.14 4.64 -1.25
N ARG A 78 10.05 3.44 -1.82
CA ARG A 78 10.92 2.97 -2.92
C ARG A 78 10.12 2.61 -4.17
N ASP A 79 8.80 2.71 -4.12
CA ASP A 79 7.90 2.32 -5.18
C ASP A 79 7.07 3.51 -5.63
N SER A 80 7.31 3.97 -6.86
CA SER A 80 6.62 5.13 -7.43
C SER A 80 5.10 4.94 -7.52
N ALA A 81 4.60 3.70 -7.46
CA ALA A 81 3.16 3.41 -7.40
C ALA A 81 2.48 3.93 -6.12
N ASN A 82 3.25 4.37 -5.13
CA ASN A 82 2.75 4.99 -3.90
C ASN A 82 2.85 6.52 -3.90
N ASP A 83 3.57 7.13 -4.85
CA ASP A 83 3.85 8.57 -4.85
C ASP A 83 2.56 9.39 -4.89
N GLU A 84 1.64 9.03 -5.78
CA GLU A 84 0.32 9.68 -5.90
C GLU A 84 -0.44 9.65 -4.58
N LEU A 85 -0.47 8.48 -3.92
CA LEU A 85 -1.19 8.31 -2.66
C LEU A 85 -0.59 9.16 -1.53
N LEU A 86 0.74 9.27 -1.48
CA LEU A 86 1.44 10.09 -0.50
C LEU A 86 1.30 11.59 -0.79
N MET A 87 1.35 12.01 -2.06
CA MET A 87 1.14 13.40 -2.45
C MET A 87 -0.27 13.87 -2.13
N VAL A 88 -1.27 13.05 -2.46
CA VAL A 88 -2.68 13.35 -2.16
C VAL A 88 -2.90 13.37 -0.64
N GLY A 89 -2.25 12.47 0.11
CA GLY A 89 -2.23 12.53 1.58
C GLY A 89 -1.62 13.82 2.14
N SER A 90 -0.48 14.28 1.60
CA SER A 90 0.12 15.57 1.98
C SER A 90 -0.80 16.75 1.68
N HIS A 91 -1.51 16.70 0.55
CA HIS A 91 -2.49 17.74 0.21
C HIS A 91 -3.64 17.76 1.22
N MET A 92 -4.17 16.60 1.64
CA MET A 92 -5.18 16.55 2.71
C MET A 92 -4.68 17.17 4.02
N VAL A 93 -3.43 16.89 4.42
CA VAL A 93 -2.84 17.52 5.61
C VAL A 93 -2.86 19.04 5.49
N SER A 94 -2.45 19.59 4.34
CA SER A 94 -2.49 21.04 4.13
C SER A 94 -3.90 21.62 4.18
N LEU A 95 -4.92 20.88 3.74
CA LEU A 95 -6.33 21.32 3.84
C LEU A 95 -6.83 21.35 5.28
N PHE A 96 -6.34 20.45 6.13
CA PHE A 96 -6.66 20.45 7.57
C PHE A 96 -5.94 21.54 8.35
N GLU A 97 -4.74 21.94 7.90
CA GLU A 97 -3.95 23.00 8.52
C GLU A 97 -4.33 24.41 8.04
N ASP A 98 -5.02 24.51 6.89
CA ASP A 98 -5.50 25.78 6.36
C ASP A 98 -6.67 26.34 7.20
N THR A 99 -6.41 27.46 7.87
CA THR A 99 -7.38 28.15 8.71
C THR A 99 -8.31 29.08 7.95
N ALA A 100 -8.07 29.29 6.64
CA ALA A 100 -8.90 30.13 5.78
C ALA A 100 -10.10 29.37 5.19
N LEU A 101 -10.03 28.03 5.13
CA LEU A 101 -11.10 27.20 4.63
C LEU A 101 -12.14 26.92 5.72
N ASP A 102 -13.41 26.99 5.32
CA ASP A 102 -14.50 26.52 6.17
C ASP A 102 -14.38 25.00 6.37
N ARG A 103 -14.72 24.54 7.58
CA ARG A 103 -14.59 23.14 7.98
C ARG A 103 -15.37 22.22 7.05
N GLN A 104 -16.57 22.62 6.64
CA GLN A 104 -17.39 21.82 5.76
C GLN A 104 -16.77 21.70 4.36
N ALA A 105 -16.18 22.79 3.85
CA ALA A 105 -15.47 22.77 2.58
C ALA A 105 -14.22 21.87 2.63
N THR A 106 -13.44 21.94 3.71
CA THR A 106 -12.29 21.05 3.94
C THR A 106 -12.71 19.58 3.95
N GLN A 107 -13.77 19.23 4.68
CA GLN A 107 -14.25 17.85 4.76
C GLN A 107 -14.71 17.32 3.39
N GLN A 108 -15.47 18.11 2.64
CA GLN A 108 -15.92 17.73 1.30
C GLN A 108 -14.75 17.50 0.34
N GLU A 109 -13.75 18.37 0.36
CA GLU A 109 -12.58 18.23 -0.50
C GLU A 109 -11.74 17.01 -0.12
N VAL A 110 -11.54 16.75 1.18
CA VAL A 110 -10.84 15.56 1.66
C VAL A 110 -11.57 14.27 1.23
N VAL A 111 -12.90 14.23 1.34
CA VAL A 111 -13.71 13.09 0.87
C VAL A 111 -13.57 12.91 -0.65
N ARG A 112 -13.58 14.01 -1.41
CA ARG A 112 -13.34 13.98 -2.86
C ARG A 112 -11.97 13.41 -3.21
N LEU A 113 -10.92 13.83 -2.52
CA LEU A 113 -9.55 13.34 -2.71
C LEU A 113 -9.42 11.86 -2.36
N MET A 114 -10.09 11.39 -1.31
CA MET A 114 -10.11 9.97 -0.96
C MET A 114 -10.82 9.12 -2.02
N ALA A 115 -11.92 9.62 -2.58
CA ALA A 115 -12.62 8.96 -3.68
C ALA A 115 -11.76 8.84 -4.94
N GLN A 116 -10.93 9.84 -5.26
CA GLN A 116 -9.97 9.78 -6.38
C GLN A 116 -8.97 8.62 -6.22
N LEU A 117 -8.56 8.31 -4.98
CA LEU A 117 -7.68 7.19 -4.67
C LEU A 117 -8.40 5.82 -4.66
N GLY A 118 -9.72 5.81 -4.92
CA GLY A 118 -10.58 4.63 -4.80
C GLY A 118 -10.75 4.16 -3.35
N LEU A 119 -10.62 5.08 -2.39
CA LEU A 119 -10.79 4.82 -0.97
C LEU A 119 -12.10 5.47 -0.48
N SER A 120 -12.79 4.79 0.43
CA SER A 120 -14.06 5.27 0.98
C SER A 120 -13.85 5.75 2.42
N VAL A 121 -14.28 6.97 2.73
CA VAL A 121 -14.26 7.53 4.08
C VAL A 121 -15.67 7.99 4.41
N THR A 122 -16.10 7.80 5.66
CA THR A 122 -17.44 8.19 6.08
C THR A 122 -17.43 9.68 6.39
N GLU A 123 -18.29 10.44 5.72
CA GLU A 123 -18.52 11.85 6.08
C GLU A 123 -18.94 11.93 7.56
N PRO A 124 -18.24 12.73 8.38
CA PRO A 124 -18.66 12.94 9.76
C PRO A 124 -20.01 13.67 9.76
N VAL A 125 -20.96 13.19 10.56
CA VAL A 125 -22.24 13.87 10.76
C VAL A 125 -21.94 15.20 11.45
N VAL A 126 -22.09 16.31 10.71
CA VAL A 126 -22.03 17.66 11.25
C VAL A 126 -23.24 17.83 12.16
N ALA A 127 -23.04 17.74 13.47
CA ALA A 127 -24.05 18.19 14.43
C ALA A 127 -23.92 19.71 14.54
N ASP A 128 -24.95 20.41 14.07
CA ASP A 128 -25.15 21.86 14.27
C ASP A 128 -25.07 22.26 15.76
#